data_AF-A0A1Y4T7M9-F1
#
_entry.id   AF-A0A1Y4T7M9-F1
#
_cell.length_a   1.000
_cell.length_b   1.000
_cell.length_c   1.000
_cell.angle_alpha   90.00
_cell.angle_beta   90.00
_cell.angle_gamma   90.00
#
_symmetry.space_group_name_H-M   'P 1'
#
loop_
_entity.id
_entity.type
_entity.pdbx_description
1 polymer ?
#
loop_
_entity_poly.entity_id
_entity_poly.type
_entity_poly.pdbx_seq_one_letter_code
_entity_poly.pdbx_strand_id
1 'polypeptide(L)' 'MYKTVVIKYSPKAREMASKVEETANEMEKKGFELVSCSIMPSSKGILIFKKTTVDEVSE' A
#
# COMPACT_ATOMS: atom_id res chain seq x y z
N MET A 1 0.83 1.78 14.29
CA MET A 1 -0.08 2.85 13.78
C MET A 1 -0.49 2.51 12.35
N TYR A 2 -1.77 2.60 12.01
CA TYR A 2 -2.25 2.32 10.65
C TYR A 2 -2.26 3.59 9.79
N LYS A 3 -2.03 3.43 8.48
CA LYS A 3 -2.07 4.49 7.47
C LYS A 3 -2.82 4.01 6.23
N THR A 4 -3.78 4.80 5.78
CA THR A 4 -4.55 4.52 4.57
C THR A 4 -3.99 5.33 3.40
N VAL A 5 -3.84 4.70 2.23
CA VAL A 5 -3.43 5.34 0.99
C VAL A 5 -4.48 5.05 -0.08
N VAL A 6 -4.88 6.08 -0.82
CA VAL A 6 -5.81 5.95 -1.94
C VAL A 6 -5.04 6.15 -3.25
N ILE A 7 -5.03 5.13 -4.10
CA ILE A 7 -4.42 5.20 -5.43
C ILE A 7 -5.47 5.66 -6.47
N LYS A 8 -5.02 6.55 -7.36
CA LYS A 8 -5.88 7.18 -8.39
C LYS A 8 -6.32 6.19 -9.47
N TYR A 9 -7.40 6.57 -10.14
CA TYR A 9 -8.07 5.84 -11.24
C TYR A 9 -7.10 5.10 -12.17
N SER A 10 -7.30 3.80 -12.33
CA SER A 10 -6.84 3.06 -13.52
C SER A 10 -7.89 2.03 -13.92
N PRO A 11 -8.49 2.15 -15.12
CA PRO A 11 -9.56 1.26 -15.56
C PRO A 11 -9.07 -0.14 -15.93
N LYS A 12 -7.77 -0.30 -16.19
CA LYS A 12 -7.20 -1.59 -16.57
C LYS A 12 -6.65 -2.29 -15.35
N ALA A 13 -7.09 -3.52 -15.11
CA ALA A 13 -6.66 -4.34 -13.98
C ALA A 13 -5.13 -4.45 -13.86
N ARG A 14 -4.44 -4.61 -15.00
CA ARG A 14 -2.96 -4.70 -15.04
C ARG A 14 -2.28 -3.42 -14.56
N GLU A 15 -2.74 -2.27 -15.03
CA GLU A 15 -2.21 -0.96 -14.61
C GLU A 15 -2.53 -0.67 -13.13
N MET A 16 -3.70 -1.11 -12.64
CA MET A 16 -4.06 -1.02 -11.22
C MET A 16 -3.13 -1.87 -10.35
N ALA A 17 -2.86 -3.12 -10.75
CA ALA A 17 -1.93 -4.01 -10.04
C ALA A 17 -0.53 -3.40 -9.95
N SER A 18 0.01 -2.86 -11.04
CA SER A 18 1.32 -2.18 -11.04
C SER A 18 1.35 -0.99 -10.08
N LYS A 19 0.29 -0.16 -10.03
CA LYS A 19 0.21 0.95 -9.07
C LYS A 19 0.14 0.50 -7.61
N VAL A 20 -0.56 -0.61 -7.33
CA VAL A 20 -0.60 -1.21 -5.99
C VAL A 20 0.80 -1.65 -5.58
N GLU A 21 1.51 -2.35 -6.46
CA GLU A 21 2.88 -2.82 -6.24
C GLU A 21 3.85 -1.66 -6.00
N GLU A 22 3.86 -0.66 -6.89
CA GLU A 22 4.68 0.55 -6.74
C GLU A 22 4.43 1.25 -5.39
N THR A 23 3.15 1.44 -5.02
CA THR A 23 2.77 2.09 -3.77
C THR A 23 3.19 1.26 -2.55
N ALA A 24 3.05 -0.07 -2.62
CA ALA A 24 3.44 -0.96 -1.54
C ALA A 24 4.95 -0.92 -1.30
N ASN A 25 5.74 -1.02 -2.37
CA ASN A 25 7.21 -0.98 -2.30
C ASN A 25 7.72 0.39 -1.79
N GLU A 26 7.08 1.50 -2.18
CA GLU A 26 7.41 2.82 -1.62
C GLU A 26 7.11 2.94 -0.13
N MET A 27 6.02 2.31 0.33
CA MET A 27 5.61 2.34 1.73
C MET A 27 6.47 1.43 2.59
N GLU A 28 6.90 0.28 2.06
CA GLU A 28 7.88 -0.61 2.69
C GLU A 28 9.19 0.13 2.99
N LYS A 29 9.73 0.88 2.03
CA LYS A 29 10.92 1.75 2.22
C LYS A 29 10.73 2.82 3.29
N LYS A 30 9.48 3.16 3.62
CA LYS A 30 9.12 4.13 4.68
C LYS A 30 8.82 3.44 6.02
N GLY A 31 9.07 2.13 6.14
CA GLY A 31 8.82 1.33 7.33
C GLY A 31 7.34 0.98 7.53
N PHE A 32 6.60 0.77 6.45
CA PHE A 32 5.20 0.35 6.49
C PHE A 32 4.98 -0.97 5.76
N GLU A 33 4.29 -1.89 6.42
CA GLU A 33 3.84 -3.15 5.85
C GLU A 33 2.43 -3.01 5.27
N LEU A 34 2.18 -3.55 4.07
CA LEU A 34 0.85 -3.61 3.48
C LEU A 34 0.01 -4.70 4.19
N VAL A 35 -1.13 -4.31 4.75
CA VAL A 35 -2.02 -5.21 5.49
C VAL A 35 -3.21 -5.68 4.65
N SER A 36 -3.77 -4.78 3.83
CA SER A 36 -4.93 -5.09 3.00
C SER A 36 -5.04 -4.11 1.84
N CYS A 37 -5.61 -4.57 0.72
CA CYS A 37 -6.01 -3.71 -0.38
C CYS A 37 -7.44 -4.03 -0.83
N SER A 38 -8.16 -3.02 -1.31
CA SER A 38 -9.49 -3.16 -1.91
C SER A 38 -9.59 -2.28 -3.14
N ILE A 39 -10.14 -2.83 -4.22
CA ILE A 39 -10.37 -2.12 -5.48
C ILE A 39 -11.85 -1.73 -5.54
N MET A 40 -12.12 -0.44 -5.64
CA MET A 40 -13.48 0.09 -5.73
C MET A 40 -13.98 0.05 -7.19
N PRO A 41 -15.31 -0.08 -7.40
CA PRO A 41 -15.92 0.03 -8.73
C PRO A 41 -15.62 1.35 -9.45
N SER A 42 -15.27 2.41 -8.71
CA SER A 42 -14.79 3.68 -9.27
C SER A 42 -13.34 3.63 -9.77
N SER A 43 -12.81 2.44 -10.02
CA SER A 43 -11.42 2.10 -10.35
C SER A 43 -10.36 2.80 -9.49
N LYS A 44 -10.65 3.01 -8.20
CA LYS A 44 -9.69 3.49 -7.19
C LYS A 44 -9.27 2.32 -6.33
N GLY A 45 -8.03 2.33 -5.85
CA GLY A 45 -7.56 1.36 -4.86
C GLY A 45 -7.43 2.00 -3.48
N ILE A 46 -7.85 1.28 -2.45
CA ILE A 46 -7.66 1.63 -1.05
C ILE A 46 -6.67 0.63 -0.48
N LEU A 47 -5.53 1.11 0.01
CA LEU A 47 -4.48 0.29 0.62
C LEU A 47 -4.35 0.68 2.09
N ILE A 48 -4.31 -0.32 2.96
CA ILE A 48 -4.12 -0.15 4.40
C ILE A 48 -2.73 -0.64 4.75
N PHE A 49 -1.95 0.23 5.36
CA PHE A 49 -0.60 -0.04 5.81
C PHE A 49 -0.50 0.01 7.32
N LYS A 50 0.37 -0.80 7.90
CA LYS A 50 0.73 -0.75 9.32
C LYS A 50 2.18 -0.32 9.41
N LYS A 51 2.47 0.68 10.25
CA LYS A 51 3.84 1.05 10.57
C LYS A 51 4.53 -0.15 11.21
N THR A 52 5.58 -0.65 10.57
CA THR A 52 6.48 -1.65 11.11
C THR A 52 7.34 -0.92 12.13
N THR A 53 7.10 -1.18 13.42
CA THR A 53 8.14 -0.95 14.43
C THR A 53 9.20 -1.99 14.15
N VAL A 54 10.15 -1.66 13.29
CA VAL A 54 11.46 -2.30 13.39
C VAL A 54 12.02 -1.75 14.69
N ASP A 55 11.65 -2.38 15.80
CA ASP A 55 12.51 -2.37 16.97
C ASP A 55 13.80 -3.01 16.44
N GLU A 56 14.76 -2.15 16.07
CA GLU A 56 16.15 -2.53 16.00
C GLU A 56 16.47 -3.11 17.37
N VAL A 57 16.33 -4.43 17.50
CA VAL A 57 16.99 -5.18 18.56
C VAL A 57 18.47 -5.10 18.19
N SER A 58 19.08 -3.99 18.58
CA SER A 58 20.52 -3.87 18.76
C SER A 58 20.88 -4.80 19.91
N GLU A 59 21.35 -6.00 19.57
CA GLU A 59 22.16 -6.84 20.45
C GLU A 59 23.54 -7.01 19.84
#